data_AF-A0A177N1W9-F1
#
_entry.id   AF-A0A177N1W9-F1
#
_cell.length_a   1.000
_cell.length_b   1.000
_cell.length_c   1.000
_cell.angle_alpha   90.00
_cell.angle_beta   90.00
_cell.angle_gamma   90.00
#
_symmetry.space_group_name_H-M   'P 1'
#
loop_
_entity.id
_entity.type
_entity.pdbx_description
1 polymer ?
#
loop_
_entity_poly.entity_id
_entity_poly.type
_entity_poly.pdbx_seq_one_letter_code
_entity_poly.pdbx_strand_id
1 'polypeptide(L)'
;MFAVQFVLALCYANLGEWLMHKFILHGLGKRQNSFWAYHWHGHHATCAEHAMYDPGYAKIRLNAWNAQTKELAVLAGIAALHAPLLAIWPGFPCGLYFSLLIYYTRHRKAHLDPAWGRRHLSWHYDHHTLNKPGNWCVTWPGCDYLFGTRLSAQKPNDADRI
;
A
#
# COMPACT_ATOMS: atom_id res chain seq x y z
N MET A 1 -9.35 5.85 27.24
CA MET A 1 -8.63 4.69 26.67
C MET A 1 -8.89 4.48 25.18
N PHE A 2 -10.12 4.62 24.67
CA PHE A 2 -10.43 4.42 23.24
C PHE A 2 -9.50 5.17 22.28
N ALA A 3 -9.32 6.49 22.46
CA ALA A 3 -8.47 7.29 21.58
C ALA A 3 -7.00 6.81 21.57
N VAL A 4 -6.47 6.37 22.71
CA VAL A 4 -5.12 5.79 22.79
C VAL A 4 -5.04 4.49 21.98
N GLN A 5 -6.03 3.59 22.14
CA GLN A 5 -6.11 2.36 21.34
C GLN A 5 -6.20 2.65 19.83
N PHE A 6 -6.99 3.66 19.46
CA PHE A 6 -7.15 4.08 18.07
C PHE A 6 -5.83 4.57 17.47
N VAL A 7 -5.13 5.48 18.17
CA VAL A 7 -3.82 5.99 17.73
C VAL A 7 -2.78 4.86 17.65
N LEU A 8 -2.75 3.96 18.64
CA LEU A 8 -1.89 2.78 18.60
C LEU A 8 -2.18 1.90 17.37
N ALA A 9 -3.44 1.74 17.00
CA ALA A 9 -3.83 1.00 15.81
C ALA A 9 -3.38 1.67 14.51
N LEU A 10 -3.34 3.01 14.43
CA LEU A 10 -2.79 3.71 13.27
C LEU A 10 -1.29 3.44 13.11
N CYS A 11 -0.53 3.51 14.21
CA CYS A 11 0.90 3.18 14.22
C CYS A 11 1.13 1.70 13.84
N TYR A 12 0.33 0.80 14.41
CA TYR A 12 0.36 -0.63 14.09
C TYR A 12 0.05 -0.88 12.61
N ALA A 13 -0.97 -0.22 12.05
CA ALA A 13 -1.34 -0.38 10.65
C ALA A 13 -0.24 0.10 9.71
N ASN A 14 0.44 1.22 9.99
CA ASN A 14 1.54 1.70 9.15
C ASN A 14 2.77 0.79 9.19
N LEU A 15 3.08 0.22 10.36
CA LEU A 15 4.10 -0.83 10.49
C LEU A 15 3.69 -2.09 9.72
N GLY A 16 2.40 -2.46 9.80
CA GLY A 16 1.80 -3.55 9.04
C GLY A 16 1.95 -3.36 7.54
N GLU A 17 1.63 -2.18 7.01
CA GLU A 17 1.87 -1.82 5.60
C GLU A 17 3.32 -2.05 5.22
N TRP A 18 4.26 -1.52 5.99
CA TRP A 18 5.69 -1.66 5.72
C TRP A 18 6.13 -3.14 5.68
N LEU A 19 5.75 -3.92 6.70
CA LEU A 19 6.11 -5.33 6.82
C LEU A 19 5.49 -6.18 5.70
N MET A 20 4.18 -6.02 5.48
CA MET A 20 3.47 -6.78 4.46
C MET A 20 3.98 -6.43 3.06
N HIS A 21 4.13 -5.15 2.75
CA HIS A 21 4.54 -4.73 1.42
C HIS A 21 5.97 -5.18 1.11
N LYS A 22 6.90 -5.00 2.05
CA LYS A 22 8.31 -5.41 1.88
C LYS A 22 8.50 -6.93 1.83
N PHE A 23 8.02 -7.66 2.84
CA PHE A 23 8.37 -9.07 3.02
C PHE A 23 7.38 -10.04 2.38
N ILE A 24 6.09 -9.68 2.34
CA ILE A 24 5.06 -10.56 1.79
C ILE A 24 4.86 -10.22 0.30
N LEU A 25 4.47 -9.00 -0.01
CA LEU A 25 4.12 -8.62 -1.38
C LEU A 25 5.34 -8.54 -2.30
N HIS A 26 6.44 -7.92 -1.89
CA HIS A 26 7.69 -7.91 -2.68
C HIS A 26 8.61 -9.10 -2.41
N GLY A 27 8.62 -9.63 -1.17
CA GLY A 27 9.44 -10.80 -0.85
C GLY A 27 8.88 -12.09 -1.45
N LEU A 28 7.64 -12.46 -1.10
CA LEU A 28 7.01 -13.68 -1.63
C LEU A 28 6.38 -13.47 -3.01
N GLY A 29 5.91 -12.25 -3.34
CA GLY A 29 5.24 -12.00 -4.63
C GLY A 29 6.17 -11.97 -5.84
N LYS A 30 7.49 -11.86 -5.67
CA LYS A 30 8.44 -12.07 -6.78
C LYS A 30 8.45 -13.52 -7.29
N ARG A 31 8.00 -14.50 -6.48
CA ARG A 31 7.89 -15.90 -6.88
C ARG A 31 6.57 -16.10 -7.65
N GLN A 32 6.64 -16.48 -8.93
CA GLN A 32 5.47 -16.58 -9.81
C GLN A 32 4.38 -17.56 -9.31
N ASN A 33 4.77 -18.66 -8.66
CA ASN A 33 3.83 -19.65 -8.12
C ASN A 33 3.29 -19.31 -6.73
N SER A 34 3.57 -18.10 -6.21
CA SER A 34 3.09 -17.65 -4.91
C SER A 34 1.69 -17.07 -5.00
N PHE A 35 0.89 -17.25 -3.94
CA PHE A 35 -0.39 -16.54 -3.80
C PHE A 35 -0.22 -15.02 -3.98
N TRP A 36 0.90 -14.48 -3.50
CA TRP A 36 1.25 -13.06 -3.52
C TRP A 36 1.78 -12.56 -4.88
N ALA A 37 1.93 -13.44 -5.87
CA ALA A 37 2.51 -13.11 -7.17
C ALA A 37 1.74 -12.01 -7.91
N TYR A 38 0.45 -11.83 -7.60
CA TYR A 38 -0.39 -10.79 -8.20
C TYR A 38 0.15 -9.39 -7.98
N HIS A 39 0.88 -9.15 -6.88
CA HIS A 39 1.34 -7.81 -6.57
C HIS A 39 2.52 -7.42 -7.48
N TRP A 40 3.51 -8.30 -7.63
CA TRP A 40 4.67 -8.02 -8.49
C TRP A 40 4.38 -8.27 -9.98
N HIS A 41 3.90 -9.47 -10.33
CA HIS A 41 3.71 -9.88 -11.73
C HIS A 41 2.38 -9.42 -12.33
N GLY A 42 1.44 -8.98 -11.51
CA GLY A 42 0.20 -8.36 -11.96
C GLY A 42 0.27 -6.84 -11.83
N HIS A 43 0.07 -6.35 -10.62
CA HIS A 43 -0.09 -4.93 -10.33
C HIS A 43 1.12 -4.07 -10.72
N HIS A 44 2.34 -4.42 -10.29
CA HIS A 44 3.54 -3.69 -10.68
C HIS A 44 3.83 -3.77 -12.19
N ALA A 45 3.67 -4.95 -12.79
CA ALA A 45 3.86 -5.15 -14.23
C ALA A 45 2.90 -4.26 -15.04
N THR A 46 1.60 -4.28 -14.72
CA THR A 46 0.59 -3.41 -15.33
C THR A 46 0.92 -1.93 -15.13
N CYS A 47 1.34 -1.53 -13.92
CA CYS A 47 1.73 -0.14 -13.66
C CYS A 47 2.97 0.28 -14.47
N ALA A 48 3.91 -0.63 -14.73
CA ALA A 48 5.08 -0.34 -15.56
C ALA A 48 4.68 -0.14 -17.04
N GLU A 49 3.74 -0.94 -17.54
CA GLU A 49 3.22 -0.84 -18.91
C GLU A 49 2.34 0.40 -19.13
N HIS A 50 1.63 0.84 -18.11
CA HIS A 50 0.64 1.91 -18.19
C HIS A 50 0.99 3.16 -17.36
N ALA A 51 2.27 3.38 -17.08
CA ALA A 51 2.78 4.56 -16.39
C ALA A 51 1.98 4.90 -15.11
N MET A 52 1.99 3.98 -14.15
CA MET A 52 1.25 3.99 -12.86
C MET A 52 -0.25 3.73 -12.92
N TYR A 53 -0.87 3.82 -14.10
CA TYR A 53 -2.29 3.51 -14.21
C TYR A 53 -2.53 1.99 -14.14
N ASP A 54 -3.50 1.55 -13.34
CA ASP A 54 -3.91 0.14 -13.29
C ASP A 54 -5.41 0.03 -13.58
N PRO A 55 -5.81 -0.40 -14.81
CA PRO A 55 -7.21 -0.54 -15.19
C PRO A 55 -7.94 -1.60 -14.37
N GLY A 56 -7.23 -2.52 -13.71
CA GLY A 56 -7.77 -3.52 -12.81
C GLY A 56 -8.54 -2.90 -11.64
N TYR A 57 -8.23 -1.65 -11.27
CA TYR A 57 -8.94 -0.91 -10.22
C TYR A 57 -10.20 -0.17 -10.70
N ALA A 58 -10.43 -0.06 -12.01
CA ALA A 58 -11.48 0.81 -12.55
C ALA A 58 -12.89 0.39 -12.10
N LYS A 59 -13.14 -0.92 -11.99
CA LYS A 59 -14.40 -1.50 -11.51
C LYS A 59 -14.13 -2.69 -10.61
N ILE A 60 -14.77 -2.71 -9.44
CA ILE A 60 -14.76 -3.89 -8.57
C ILE A 60 -15.55 -5.00 -9.26
N ARG A 61 -14.87 -6.09 -9.62
CA ARG A 61 -15.47 -7.29 -10.21
C ARG A 61 -15.22 -8.47 -9.28
N LEU A 62 -16.14 -8.75 -8.35
CA LEU A 62 -15.95 -9.77 -7.31
C LEU A 62 -15.78 -11.20 -7.86
N ASN A 63 -16.18 -11.44 -9.10
CA ASN A 63 -15.96 -12.70 -9.82
C ASN A 63 -14.60 -12.81 -10.52
N ALA A 64 -13.80 -11.74 -10.56
CA ALA A 64 -12.44 -11.76 -11.09
C ALA A 64 -11.44 -12.02 -9.96
N TRP A 65 -10.39 -12.81 -10.21
CA TRP A 65 -9.31 -13.06 -9.25
C TRP A 65 -8.04 -12.29 -9.61
N ASN A 66 -8.15 -10.96 -9.65
CA ASN A 66 -7.11 -10.03 -10.08
C ASN A 66 -6.42 -9.36 -8.87
N ALA A 67 -5.56 -8.36 -9.12
CA ALA A 67 -4.85 -7.66 -8.06
C ALA A 67 -5.80 -6.98 -7.06
N GLN A 68 -6.82 -6.26 -7.55
CA GLN A 68 -7.79 -5.55 -6.72
C GLN A 68 -8.60 -6.51 -5.83
N THR A 69 -9.12 -7.61 -6.36
CA THR A 69 -9.93 -8.53 -5.55
C THR A 69 -9.12 -9.34 -4.55
N LYS A 70 -7.87 -9.68 -4.89
CA LYS A 70 -6.94 -10.30 -3.93
C LYS A 70 -6.54 -9.33 -2.82
N GLU A 71 -6.28 -8.06 -3.13
CA GLU A 71 -6.08 -7.02 -2.12
C GLU A 71 -7.29 -6.92 -1.19
N LEU A 72 -8.50 -6.81 -1.75
CA LEU A 72 -9.74 -6.77 -0.96
C LEU A 72 -9.90 -8.02 -0.06
N ALA A 73 -9.58 -9.20 -0.58
CA ALA A 73 -9.63 -10.44 0.21
C ALA A 73 -8.63 -10.43 1.38
N VAL A 74 -7.41 -9.93 1.15
CA VAL A 74 -6.39 -9.78 2.20
C VAL A 74 -6.81 -8.76 3.24
N LEU A 75 -7.32 -7.59 2.84
CA LEU A 75 -7.82 -6.56 3.75
C LEU A 75 -9.02 -7.07 4.58
N ALA A 76 -9.94 -7.79 3.96
CA ALA A 76 -11.06 -8.43 4.65
C ALA A 76 -10.58 -9.50 5.65
N GLY A 77 -9.56 -10.28 5.29
CA GLY A 77 -8.92 -11.25 6.18
C GLY A 77 -8.28 -10.60 7.40
N ILE A 78 -7.56 -9.48 7.22
CA ILE A 78 -6.98 -8.70 8.32
C ILE A 78 -8.09 -8.17 9.22
N ALA A 79 -9.17 -7.61 8.66
CA ALA A 79 -10.29 -7.11 9.44
C ALA A 79 -10.95 -8.24 10.26
N ALA A 80 -11.25 -9.38 9.63
CA ALA A 80 -11.85 -10.53 10.29
C ALA A 80 -10.97 -11.08 11.43
N LEU A 81 -9.66 -11.15 11.23
CA LEU A 81 -8.70 -11.61 12.24
C LEU A 81 -8.72 -10.73 13.50
N HIS A 82 -8.97 -9.42 13.35
CA HIS A 82 -8.97 -8.47 14.46
C HIS A 82 -10.37 -8.23 15.05
N ALA A 83 -11.43 -8.78 14.46
CA ALA A 83 -12.80 -8.59 14.93
C ALA A 83 -13.04 -9.01 16.40
N PRO A 84 -12.45 -10.10 16.93
CA PRO A 84 -12.62 -10.46 18.34
C PRO A 84 -12.15 -9.38 19.32
N LEU A 85 -11.17 -8.54 18.92
CA LEU A 85 -10.67 -7.45 19.77
C LEU A 85 -11.70 -6.34 19.98
N LEU A 86 -12.79 -6.28 19.19
CA LEU A 86 -13.86 -5.30 19.40
C LEU A 86 -14.51 -5.44 20.79
N ALA A 87 -14.57 -6.65 21.34
CA ALA A 87 -15.17 -6.90 22.64
C ALA A 87 -14.28 -6.44 23.81
N ILE A 88 -12.97 -6.33 23.60
CA ILE A 88 -11.98 -6.09 24.67
C ILE A 88 -11.36 -4.70 24.51
N TRP A 89 -10.84 -4.37 23.32
CA TRP A 89 -10.16 -3.11 22.99
C TRP A 89 -10.79 -2.44 21.76
N PRO A 90 -12.04 -1.97 21.82
CA PRO A 90 -12.79 -1.51 20.65
C PRO A 90 -12.13 -0.38 19.87
N GLY A 91 -11.37 0.49 20.53
CA GLY A 91 -10.66 1.58 19.85
C GLY A 91 -9.61 1.09 18.86
N PHE A 92 -9.00 -0.09 19.12
CA PHE A 92 -7.93 -0.61 18.30
C PHE A 92 -8.45 -1.12 16.94
N PRO A 93 -9.41 -2.07 16.85
CA PRO A 93 -9.98 -2.45 15.56
C PRO A 93 -10.62 -1.29 14.81
N CYS A 94 -11.25 -0.32 15.50
CA CYS A 94 -11.78 0.89 14.83
C CYS A 94 -10.68 1.68 14.12
N GLY A 95 -9.53 1.92 14.77
CA GLY A 95 -8.39 2.59 14.15
C GLY A 95 -7.75 1.78 13.03
N LEU A 96 -7.67 0.46 13.20
CA LEU A 96 -7.17 -0.43 12.16
C LEU A 96 -8.10 -0.41 10.93
N TYR A 97 -9.40 -0.59 11.10
CA TYR A 97 -10.37 -0.62 9.99
C TYR A 97 -10.44 0.72 9.27
N PHE A 98 -10.34 1.83 10.02
CA PHE A 98 -10.15 3.15 9.44
C PHE A 98 -8.90 3.20 8.56
N SER A 99 -7.77 2.69 9.03
CA SER A 99 -6.52 2.64 8.25
C SER A 99 -6.65 1.76 7.01
N LEU A 100 -7.29 0.58 7.09
CA LEU A 100 -7.52 -0.30 5.93
C LEU A 100 -8.39 0.38 4.86
N LEU A 101 -9.43 1.11 5.27
CA LEU A 101 -10.28 1.88 4.36
C LEU A 101 -9.48 3.00 3.68
N ILE A 102 -8.69 3.74 4.44
CA ILE A 102 -7.83 4.80 3.91
C ILE A 102 -6.77 4.23 2.97
N TYR A 103 -6.16 3.09 3.31
CA TYR A 103 -5.23 2.36 2.47
C TYR A 103 -5.86 2.03 1.11
N TYR A 104 -6.97 1.29 1.10
CA TYR A 104 -7.59 0.87 -0.14
C TYR A 104 -8.04 2.06 -1.00
N THR A 105 -8.66 3.08 -0.39
CA THR A 105 -9.17 4.24 -1.13
C THR A 105 -8.05 5.07 -1.74
N ARG A 106 -6.96 5.31 -0.99
CA ARG A 106 -5.80 6.07 -1.47
C ARG A 106 -4.99 5.30 -2.50
N HIS A 107 -4.74 4.02 -2.25
CA HIS A 107 -4.04 3.13 -3.17
C HIS A 107 -4.76 3.07 -4.52
N ARG A 108 -6.04 2.70 -4.49
CA ARG A 108 -6.91 2.67 -5.68
C ARG A 108 -6.92 4.02 -6.41
N LYS A 109 -7.06 5.14 -5.69
CA LYS A 109 -7.09 6.46 -6.32
C LYS A 109 -5.76 6.80 -6.98
N ALA A 110 -4.63 6.47 -6.36
CA ALA A 110 -3.31 6.73 -6.95
C ALA A 110 -3.09 5.99 -8.28
N HIS A 111 -3.68 4.80 -8.44
CA HIS A 111 -3.61 4.02 -9.67
C HIS A 111 -4.70 4.33 -10.70
N LEU A 112 -5.75 5.04 -10.31
CA LEU A 112 -6.75 5.56 -11.26
C LEU A 112 -6.46 7.00 -11.70
N ASP A 113 -5.76 7.76 -10.87
CA ASP A 113 -5.27 9.11 -11.15
C ASP A 113 -3.79 9.21 -10.73
N PRO A 114 -2.86 8.79 -11.61
CA PRO A 114 -1.42 8.88 -11.34
C PRO A 114 -0.93 10.29 -11.02
N ALA A 115 -1.56 11.33 -11.57
CA ALA A 115 -1.21 12.72 -11.28
C ALA A 115 -1.61 13.12 -9.85
N TRP A 116 -2.74 12.62 -9.36
CA TRP A 116 -3.10 12.73 -7.95
C TRP A 116 -2.14 11.91 -7.06
N GLY A 117 -1.83 10.67 -7.46
CA GLY A 117 -0.89 9.79 -6.77
C GLY A 117 0.48 10.45 -6.59
N ARG A 118 1.05 11.00 -7.66
CA ARG A 118 2.33 11.72 -7.64
C ARG A 118 2.34 12.92 -6.70
N ARG A 119 1.22 13.67 -6.63
CA ARG A 119 1.11 14.88 -5.80
C ARG A 119 0.88 14.59 -4.32
N HIS A 120 0.09 13.56 -4.00
CA HIS A 120 -0.39 13.34 -2.63
C HIS A 120 0.23 12.11 -1.95
N LEU A 121 0.69 11.13 -2.74
CA LEU A 121 1.36 9.92 -2.30
C LEU A 121 2.66 9.74 -3.09
N SER A 122 3.50 10.78 -3.11
CA SER A 122 4.71 10.78 -3.94
C SER A 122 5.64 9.61 -3.62
N TRP A 123 5.65 9.13 -2.37
CA TRP A 123 6.40 7.94 -1.97
C TRP A 123 5.87 6.67 -2.64
N HIS A 124 4.56 6.50 -2.73
CA HIS A 124 3.95 5.36 -3.42
C HIS A 124 4.17 5.47 -4.93
N TYR A 125 4.12 6.68 -5.50
CA TYR A 125 4.51 6.88 -6.88
C TYR A 125 5.98 6.48 -7.11
N ASP A 126 6.89 6.99 -6.28
CA ASP A 126 8.32 6.68 -6.30
C ASP A 126 8.58 5.16 -6.16
N HIS A 127 7.79 4.46 -5.33
CA HIS A 127 7.87 3.00 -5.13
C HIS A 127 7.79 2.23 -6.45
N HIS A 128 6.84 2.61 -7.31
CA HIS A 128 6.66 1.97 -8.61
C HIS A 128 7.68 2.47 -9.65
N THR A 129 8.10 3.74 -9.59
CA THR A 129 8.87 4.35 -10.70
C THR A 129 10.38 4.36 -10.52
N LEU A 130 10.91 4.31 -9.30
CA LEU A 130 12.36 4.45 -9.07
C LEU A 130 13.15 3.16 -9.32
N ASN A 131 12.48 2.03 -9.57
CA ASN A 131 13.09 0.70 -9.72
C ASN A 131 14.14 0.39 -8.63
N LYS A 132 13.86 0.83 -7.40
CA LYS A 132 14.70 0.63 -6.21
C LYS A 132 13.83 0.08 -5.07
N PRO A 133 14.37 -0.84 -4.25
CA PRO A 133 13.63 -1.38 -3.12
C PRO A 133 13.47 -0.31 -2.02
N GLY A 134 12.26 0.20 -1.83
CA GLY A 134 11.95 1.22 -0.82
C GLY A 134 10.51 1.72 -0.96
N ASN A 135 10.13 2.70 -0.12
CA ASN A 135 8.80 3.30 -0.09
C ASN A 135 7.68 2.27 0.09
N TRP A 136 7.76 1.46 1.14
CA TRP A 136 6.85 0.33 1.38
C TRP A 136 5.50 0.74 1.96
N CYS A 137 5.38 1.88 2.62
CA CYS A 137 4.10 2.34 3.12
C CYS A 137 3.31 3.01 1.99
N VAL A 138 1.99 2.82 1.96
CA VAL A 138 1.12 3.41 0.93
C VAL A 138 0.38 4.63 1.49
N THR A 139 -0.21 4.50 2.68
CA THR A 139 -1.08 5.56 3.24
C THR A 139 -0.32 6.81 3.66
N TRP A 140 0.81 6.63 4.34
CA TRP A 140 1.79 7.64 4.73
C TRP A 140 3.15 6.99 4.97
N PRO A 141 4.28 7.67 4.70
CA PRO A 141 5.62 7.07 4.69
C PRO A 141 6.27 6.97 6.09
N GLY A 142 5.47 6.78 7.15
CA GLY A 142 5.95 6.84 8.54
C GLY A 142 7.05 5.82 8.82
N CYS A 143 6.76 4.54 8.62
CA CYS A 143 7.75 3.48 8.78
C CYS A 143 8.86 3.52 7.72
N ASP A 144 8.62 4.08 6.53
CA ASP A 144 9.70 4.32 5.57
C ASP A 144 10.73 5.33 6.06
N TYR A 145 10.29 6.39 6.74
CA TYR A 145 11.22 7.30 7.41
C TYR A 145 11.89 6.64 8.61
N LEU A 146 11.12 5.95 9.46
CA LEU A 146 11.63 5.30 10.66
C LEU A 146 12.73 4.28 10.35
N PHE A 147 12.57 3.50 9.28
CA PHE A 147 13.52 2.45 8.88
C PHE A 147 14.45 2.85 7.73
N GLY A 148 14.47 4.12 7.33
CA GLY A 148 15.38 4.63 6.30
C GLY A 148 15.13 4.05 4.90
N THR A 149 13.90 3.66 4.58
CA THR A 149 13.50 3.13 3.27
C THR A 149 12.74 4.13 2.39
N ARG A 150 12.58 5.39 2.82
CA ARG A 150 12.05 6.47 1.98
C ARG A 150 13.08 6.87 0.90
N LEU A 151 12.72 6.69 -0.37
CA LEU A 151 13.54 7.03 -1.54
C LEU A 151 12.80 8.00 -2.46
N SER A 152 13.41 9.12 -2.84
CA SER A 152 12.79 10.06 -3.80
C SER A 152 13.63 10.20 -5.06
N ALA A 153 12.98 10.51 -6.19
CA ALA A 153 13.71 10.98 -7.36
C ALA A 153 14.50 12.22 -6.96
N GLN A 154 15.82 12.18 -7.12
CA GLN A 154 16.66 13.35 -6.94
C GLN A 154 16.16 14.41 -7.92
N LYS A 155 15.83 15.62 -7.43
CA LYS A 155 15.54 16.73 -8.35
C LYS A 155 16.80 16.92 -9.22
N PRO A 156 16.69 17.07 -10.54
CA PRO A 156 17.85 17.45 -11.35
C PRO A 156 18.46 18.70 -10.72
N ASN A 157 19.76 18.67 -10.48
CA ASN A 157 20.47 19.81 -9.92
C ASN A 157 20.46 20.90 -11.00
N ASP A 158 20.19 22.16 -10.64
CA ASP A 158 20.22 23.26 -11.63
C ASP A 158 21.60 23.44 -12.28
N ALA A 159 22.64 22.80 -11.73
CA ALA A 159 23.98 22.70 -12.30
C ALA A 159 24.09 21.81 -13.55
N ASP A 160 23.12 20.90 -13.81
CA ASP A 160 23.13 20.00 -14.98
C ASP A 160 22.39 20.58 -16.19
N ARG A 161 21.98 21.87 -16.12
CA ARG A 161 21.23 22.59 -17.17
C ARG A 161 22.06 23.62 -17.93
N ILE A 162 23.39 23.55 -17.87
CA ILE A 162 24.31 24.45 -18.58
C ILE A 162 24.95 23.72 -19.76
#